data_AF-A0A2P9BMF8-F1
#
_entry.id   AF-A0A2P9BMF8-F1
#
_cell.length_a   1.000
_cell.length_b   1.000
_cell.length_c   1.000
_cell.angle_alpha   90.00
_cell.angle_beta   90.00
_cell.angle_gamma   90.00
#
_symmetry.space_group_name_H-M   'P 1'
#
loop_
_entity.id
_entity.type
_entity.pdbx_description
1 polymer ?
#
loop_
_entity_poly.entity_id
_entity_poly.type
_entity_poly.pdbx_seq_one_letter_code
_entity_poly.pdbx_strand_id
1 'polypeptide(L)'
;MKVHYINILLFALPLNILVTLSHGCSPKVSYITSHTPINKPSKSHRSLCECELYAPQNYDNDPEMKEVMENFDRQTSKRFHEYDERVQEKRQKCKEQFEKDIQKIVLKDKIEKELTQKLSALHTNITTRDIPKCVCEKSLAEKTEKFCLKCGYGLGGALTSWEILGYTAIYGWANFATALAHDVGVKAGINKVLNILSSIPGLTEFPTAELSKMINTTNFHTPTELLKIVQVVKDKLCNSPSINIFCSLAQRDSGQFLVETANGAARAGMSKAASVEGSNISVIENTILNSNTIMIASGITILVIVLVMVVIYLILRYRIKKKMKKKLQYIKLLKE
;
A
#
# COMPACT_ATOMS: atom_id res chain seq x y z
N MET A 1 32.89 -20.77 -23.51
CA MET A 1 31.58 -20.79 -24.20
C MET A 1 30.53 -21.73 -23.57
N LYS A 2 30.79 -22.37 -22.41
CA LYS A 2 29.85 -23.35 -21.80
C LYS A 2 28.93 -22.82 -20.68
N VAL A 3 29.15 -21.61 -20.16
CA VAL A 3 28.37 -21.07 -19.00
C VAL A 3 27.16 -20.23 -19.43
N HIS A 4 27.15 -19.69 -20.67
CA HIS A 4 26.04 -18.87 -21.16
C HIS A 4 24.81 -19.68 -21.58
N TYR A 5 24.96 -20.98 -21.85
CA TYR A 5 23.83 -21.84 -22.20
C TYR A 5 22.96 -22.18 -20.98
N ILE A 6 23.58 -22.32 -19.80
CA ILE A 6 22.87 -22.61 -18.53
C ILE A 6 22.00 -21.41 -18.11
N ASN A 7 22.50 -20.18 -18.23
CA ASN A 7 21.72 -18.98 -17.92
C ASN A 7 20.59 -18.72 -18.93
N ILE A 8 20.74 -19.07 -20.21
CA ILE A 8 19.67 -18.92 -21.20
C ILE A 8 18.59 -20.00 -21.00
N LEU A 9 18.99 -21.23 -20.65
CA LEU A 9 18.07 -22.34 -20.36
C LEU A 9 17.26 -22.08 -19.07
N LEU A 10 17.89 -21.52 -18.04
CA LEU A 10 17.23 -21.17 -16.77
C LEU A 10 16.24 -20.00 -16.90
N PHE A 11 16.38 -19.14 -17.91
CA PHE A 11 15.40 -18.08 -18.22
C PHE A 11 14.26 -18.58 -19.12
N ALA A 12 14.50 -19.56 -19.99
CA ALA A 12 13.47 -20.14 -20.85
C ALA A 12 12.45 -20.95 -20.05
N LEU A 13 12.88 -21.66 -18.99
CA LEU A 13 12.00 -22.49 -18.16
C LEU A 13 10.86 -21.70 -17.47
N PRO A 14 11.11 -20.60 -16.75
CA PRO A 14 10.05 -19.81 -16.12
C PRO A 14 9.19 -19.04 -17.14
N LEU A 15 9.75 -18.59 -18.27
CA LEU A 15 8.98 -17.96 -19.35
C LEU A 15 8.02 -18.95 -20.02
N ASN A 16 8.42 -20.19 -20.20
CA ASN A 16 7.57 -21.22 -20.79
C ASN A 16 6.44 -21.63 -19.82
N ILE A 17 6.72 -21.69 -18.51
CA ILE A 17 5.71 -21.93 -17.47
C ILE A 17 4.66 -20.81 -17.46
N LEU A 18 5.10 -19.54 -17.57
CA LEU A 18 4.22 -18.37 -17.65
C LEU A 18 3.31 -18.39 -18.90
N VAL A 19 3.84 -18.82 -20.05
CA VAL A 19 3.07 -18.95 -21.30
C VAL A 19 2.04 -20.08 -21.21
N THR A 20 2.39 -21.25 -20.63
CA THR A 20 1.41 -22.35 -20.44
C THR A 20 0.29 -22.00 -19.46
N LEU A 21 0.54 -21.22 -18.41
CA LEU A 21 -0.50 -20.73 -17.49
C LEU A 21 -1.41 -19.69 -18.15
N SER A 22 -0.89 -18.87 -19.06
CA SER A 22 -1.67 -17.87 -19.80
C SER A 22 -2.58 -18.44 -20.89
N HIS A 23 -2.31 -19.66 -21.37
CA HIS A 23 -3.16 -20.34 -22.37
C HIS A 23 -4.30 -21.16 -21.75
N GLY A 24 -4.37 -21.30 -20.42
CA GLY A 24 -5.44 -22.02 -19.71
C GLY A 24 -6.78 -21.28 -19.65
N CYS A 25 -6.82 -19.99 -19.96
CA CYS A 25 -8.04 -19.18 -19.95
C CYS A 25 -8.12 -18.24 -21.15
N SER A 26 -8.72 -18.68 -22.26
CA SER A 26 -9.78 -17.94 -22.95
C SER A 26 -10.28 -18.64 -24.24
N PRO A 27 -11.55 -18.46 -24.63
CA PRO A 27 -12.23 -19.26 -25.63
C PRO A 27 -11.82 -18.85 -27.06
N LYS A 28 -11.73 -19.85 -27.94
CA LYS A 28 -11.48 -19.71 -29.37
C LYS A 28 -12.58 -18.86 -30.03
N VAL A 29 -12.18 -17.82 -30.75
CA VAL A 29 -13.03 -17.18 -31.77
C VAL A 29 -12.29 -17.23 -33.10
N SER A 30 -12.89 -17.98 -34.02
CA SER A 30 -12.41 -18.27 -35.36
C SER A 30 -13.05 -17.35 -36.39
N TYR A 31 -12.26 -16.60 -37.15
CA TYR A 31 -12.61 -16.17 -38.51
C TYR A 31 -11.38 -15.59 -39.22
N ILE A 32 -10.97 -16.23 -40.32
CA ILE A 32 -11.13 -15.76 -41.70
C ILE A 32 -10.25 -16.65 -42.59
N THR A 33 -10.94 -17.32 -43.51
CA THR A 33 -10.46 -18.12 -44.63
C THR A 33 -9.79 -17.24 -45.69
N SER A 34 -8.68 -17.69 -46.26
CA SER A 34 -8.29 -17.31 -47.63
C SER A 34 -7.57 -18.46 -48.33
N HIS A 35 -7.90 -18.59 -49.61
CA HIS A 35 -7.81 -19.78 -50.43
C HIS A 35 -6.39 -20.13 -50.91
N THR A 36 -6.14 -21.44 -51.05
CA THR A 36 -5.09 -22.11 -51.85
C THR A 36 -5.06 -21.64 -53.32
N PRO A 37 -3.90 -21.66 -54.01
CA PRO A 37 -3.44 -22.92 -54.64
C PRO A 37 -1.91 -23.20 -54.62
N ILE A 38 -1.61 -24.43 -54.17
CA ILE A 38 -0.61 -25.43 -54.60
C ILE A 38 0.48 -24.97 -55.59
N ASN A 39 1.76 -25.06 -55.18
CA ASN A 39 2.79 -25.87 -55.86
C ASN A 39 4.05 -26.11 -54.96
N LYS A 40 4.69 -27.26 -55.21
CA LYS A 40 5.65 -28.03 -54.39
C LYS A 40 7.02 -27.35 -54.09
N PRO A 41 7.83 -27.89 -53.14
CA PRO A 41 8.76 -27.15 -52.29
C PRO A 41 10.21 -27.12 -52.81
N SER A 42 10.91 -25.98 -52.68
CA SER A 42 12.37 -25.93 -52.78
C SER A 42 12.99 -25.64 -51.40
N LYS A 43 13.84 -26.57 -50.95
CA LYS A 43 14.64 -26.40 -49.72
C LYS A 43 15.65 -25.27 -49.94
N SER A 44 15.60 -24.20 -49.16
CA SER A 44 16.68 -23.20 -49.11
C SER A 44 17.64 -23.51 -47.96
N HIS A 45 18.74 -24.20 -48.25
CA HIS A 45 19.94 -24.04 -47.46
C HIS A 45 20.59 -22.72 -47.92
N ARG A 46 20.27 -21.60 -47.24
CA ARG A 46 20.96 -20.32 -47.46
C ARG A 46 22.25 -20.30 -46.64
N SER A 47 23.35 -20.75 -47.24
CA SER A 47 24.70 -20.35 -46.81
C SER A 47 24.93 -18.92 -47.27
N LEU A 48 25.20 -18.01 -46.32
CA LEU A 48 25.63 -16.65 -46.62
C LEU A 48 27.08 -16.72 -47.12
N CYS A 49 27.27 -16.52 -48.42
CA CYS A 49 28.59 -16.28 -49.01
C CYS A 49 28.93 -14.79 -48.78
N GLU A 50 30.05 -14.51 -48.10
CA GLU A 50 30.60 -13.15 -48.01
C GLU A 50 31.24 -12.80 -49.36
N CYS A 51 30.57 -11.96 -50.16
CA CYS A 51 31.21 -11.28 -51.29
C CYS A 51 31.76 -9.94 -50.81
N GLU A 52 33.07 -9.74 -50.93
CA GLU A 52 33.72 -8.43 -50.83
C GLU A 52 33.35 -7.58 -52.07
N LEU A 53 32.21 -6.88 -52.00
CA LEU A 53 31.67 -6.06 -53.10
C LEU A 53 32.05 -4.57 -53.04
N TYR A 54 32.94 -4.17 -52.12
CA TYR A 54 33.33 -2.77 -51.95
C TYR A 54 34.84 -2.58 -52.03
N ALA A 55 35.38 -2.66 -53.24
CA ALA A 55 36.57 -1.89 -53.58
C ALA A 55 36.14 -0.41 -53.71
N PRO A 56 36.89 0.57 -53.17
CA PRO A 56 36.50 1.97 -53.23
C PRO A 56 36.73 2.48 -54.66
N GLN A 57 35.70 2.46 -55.50
CA GLN A 57 35.71 3.33 -56.68
C GLN A 57 35.58 4.77 -56.19
N ASN A 58 36.38 5.66 -56.75
CA ASN A 58 36.49 7.05 -56.35
C ASN A 58 35.23 7.81 -56.81
N TYR A 59 34.15 7.69 -56.04
CA TYR A 59 32.82 8.26 -56.32
C TYR A 59 32.73 9.77 -56.07
N ASP A 60 33.80 10.42 -55.61
CA ASP A 60 33.80 11.84 -55.26
C ASP A 60 33.58 12.77 -56.49
N ASN A 61 33.79 12.26 -57.70
CA ASN A 61 33.66 13.03 -58.95
C ASN A 61 32.44 12.64 -59.80
N ASP A 62 31.57 11.74 -59.33
CA ASP A 62 30.35 11.36 -60.05
C ASP A 62 29.25 12.41 -59.80
N PRO A 63 28.75 13.11 -60.84
CA PRO A 63 27.74 14.15 -60.68
C PRO A 63 26.43 13.64 -60.08
N GLU A 64 26.00 12.40 -60.35
CA GLU A 64 24.79 11.82 -59.75
C GLU A 64 25.00 11.53 -58.26
N MET A 65 26.18 10.99 -57.89
CA MET A 65 26.49 10.71 -56.48
C MET A 65 26.58 11.99 -55.66
N LYS A 66 27.12 13.07 -56.24
CA LYS A 66 27.21 14.37 -55.58
C LYS A 66 25.84 14.97 -55.31
N GLU A 67 24.90 14.87 -56.25
CA GLU A 67 23.52 15.34 -56.05
C GLU A 67 22.79 14.55 -54.95
N VAL A 68 22.97 13.23 -54.91
CA VAL A 68 22.40 12.38 -53.85
C VAL A 68 22.98 12.74 -52.47
N MET A 69 24.29 12.96 -52.40
CA MET A 69 24.97 13.39 -51.16
C MET A 69 24.45 14.74 -50.67
N GLU A 70 24.36 15.74 -51.57
CA GLU A 70 23.86 17.08 -51.23
C GLU A 70 22.39 17.04 -50.76
N ASN A 71 21.55 16.21 -51.38
CA ASN A 71 20.16 16.04 -50.95
C ASN A 71 20.07 15.33 -49.59
N PHE A 72 20.91 14.33 -49.33
CA PHE A 72 21.01 13.67 -48.04
C PHE A 72 21.48 14.65 -46.95
N ASP A 73 22.50 15.45 -47.23
CA ASP A 73 23.02 16.46 -46.31
C ASP A 73 21.98 17.54 -46.01
N ARG A 74 21.24 18.01 -47.03
CA ARG A 74 20.14 18.97 -46.85
C ARG A 74 19.03 18.41 -45.96
N GLN A 75 18.61 17.15 -46.19
CA GLN A 75 17.58 16.50 -45.38
C GLN A 75 18.06 16.24 -43.95
N THR A 76 19.32 15.84 -43.80
CA THR A 76 19.93 15.55 -42.51
C THR A 76 20.10 16.83 -41.69
N SER A 77 20.54 17.92 -42.32
CA SER A 77 20.63 19.26 -41.72
C SER A 77 19.26 19.74 -41.22
N LYS A 78 18.21 19.59 -42.03
CA LYS A 78 16.83 19.94 -41.60
C LYS A 78 16.39 19.15 -40.36
N ARG A 79 16.65 17.85 -40.31
CA ARG A 79 16.32 17.01 -39.15
C ARG A 79 17.11 17.38 -37.90
N PHE A 80 18.36 17.84 -38.04
CA PHE A 80 19.14 18.34 -36.92
C PHE A 80 18.56 19.63 -36.35
N HIS A 81 18.17 20.58 -37.20
CA HIS A 81 17.48 21.79 -36.75
C HIS A 81 16.15 21.47 -36.02
N GLU A 82 15.32 20.59 -36.58
CA GLU A 82 14.07 20.13 -35.93
C GLU A 82 14.31 19.36 -34.61
N TYR A 83 15.45 18.69 -34.48
CA TYR A 83 15.84 18.04 -33.22
C TYR A 83 16.28 19.06 -32.18
N ASP A 84 17.12 20.03 -32.56
CA ASP A 84 17.63 21.06 -31.66
C ASP A 84 16.52 21.96 -31.12
N GLU A 85 15.55 22.35 -31.95
CA GLU A 85 14.37 23.10 -31.51
C GLU A 85 13.55 22.32 -30.46
N ARG A 86 13.30 21.03 -30.70
CA ARG A 86 12.60 20.17 -29.71
C ARG A 86 13.37 19.99 -28.42
N VAL A 87 14.71 19.94 -28.48
CA VAL A 87 15.56 19.87 -27.29
C VAL A 87 15.51 21.19 -26.52
N GLN A 88 15.55 22.33 -27.21
CA GLN A 88 15.45 23.65 -26.57
C GLN A 88 14.08 23.84 -25.89
N GLU A 89 12.97 23.51 -26.56
CA GLU A 89 11.62 23.62 -26.00
C GLU A 89 11.46 22.76 -24.72
N LYS A 90 11.95 21.52 -24.74
CA LYS A 90 11.92 20.63 -23.58
C LYS A 90 12.77 21.15 -22.42
N ARG A 91 13.93 21.76 -22.72
CA ARG A 91 14.79 22.39 -21.70
C ARG A 91 14.11 23.59 -21.06
N GLN A 92 13.40 24.41 -21.84
CA GLN A 92 12.68 25.57 -21.32
C GLN A 92 11.53 25.14 -20.38
N LYS A 93 10.71 24.17 -20.79
CA LYS A 93 9.65 23.60 -19.94
C LYS A 93 10.19 23.02 -18.63
N CYS A 94 11.35 22.37 -18.68
CA CYS A 94 11.98 21.82 -17.47
C CYS A 94 12.46 22.91 -16.51
N LYS A 95 13.05 24.01 -17.02
CA LYS A 95 13.44 25.16 -16.18
C LYS A 95 12.25 25.81 -15.49
N GLU A 96 11.16 26.04 -16.23
CA GLU A 96 9.93 26.63 -15.67
C GLU A 96 9.32 25.73 -14.58
N GLN A 97 9.31 24.41 -14.79
CA GLN A 97 8.81 23.46 -13.78
C GLN A 97 9.69 23.47 -12.53
N PHE A 98 11.02 23.49 -12.71
CA PHE A 98 11.97 23.55 -11.60
C PHE A 98 11.83 24.82 -10.77
N GLU A 99 11.65 25.98 -11.40
CA GLU A 99 11.40 27.25 -10.69
C GLU A 99 10.10 27.23 -9.88
N LYS A 100 9.02 26.66 -10.44
CA LYS A 100 7.74 26.48 -9.72
C LYS A 100 7.91 25.57 -8.51
N ASP A 101 8.64 24.47 -8.66
CA ASP A 101 8.86 23.51 -7.56
C ASP A 101 9.75 24.13 -6.46
N ILE A 102 10.76 24.93 -6.81
CA ILE A 102 11.55 25.70 -5.83
C ILE A 102 10.67 26.69 -5.07
N GLN A 103 9.84 27.48 -5.77
CA GLN A 103 8.93 28.43 -5.11
C GLN A 103 7.99 27.72 -4.12
N LYS A 104 7.50 26.53 -4.49
CA LYS A 104 6.65 25.71 -3.62
C LYS A 104 7.39 25.19 -2.39
N ILE A 105 8.65 24.75 -2.53
CA ILE A 105 9.49 24.30 -1.41
C ILE A 105 9.77 25.47 -0.45
N VAL A 106 10.15 26.64 -0.97
CA VAL A 106 10.41 27.84 -0.15
C VAL A 106 9.15 28.28 0.60
N LEU A 107 7.99 28.28 -0.05
CA LEU A 107 6.73 28.63 0.61
C LEU A 107 6.36 27.63 1.72
N LYS A 108 6.58 26.33 1.48
CA LYS A 108 6.33 25.28 2.47
C LYS A 108 7.24 25.44 3.69
N ASP A 109 8.53 25.69 3.48
CA ASP A 109 9.51 25.93 4.56
C ASP A 109 9.17 27.18 5.38
N LYS A 110 8.65 28.23 4.74
CA LYS A 110 8.19 29.44 5.44
C LYS A 110 6.99 29.17 6.35
N ILE A 111 5.98 28.42 5.89
CA ILE A 111 4.82 28.04 6.69
C ILE A 111 5.24 27.15 7.87
N GLU A 112 6.13 26.19 7.62
CA GLU A 112 6.62 25.29 8.65
C GLU A 112 7.36 26.06 9.75
N LYS A 113 8.24 26.99 9.39
CA LYS A 113 8.91 27.89 10.33
C LYS A 113 7.94 28.74 11.16
N GLU A 114 6.92 29.34 10.53
CA GLU A 114 5.91 30.13 11.27
C GLU A 114 5.09 29.25 12.23
N LEU A 115 4.76 28.02 11.83
CA LEU A 115 3.99 27.09 12.64
C LEU A 115 4.81 26.58 13.84
N THR A 116 6.10 26.27 13.65
CA THR A 116 7.02 25.92 14.73
C THR A 116 7.22 27.08 15.71
N GLN A 117 7.33 28.32 15.21
CA GLN A 117 7.47 29.50 16.06
C GLN A 117 6.19 29.75 16.89
N LYS A 118 5.00 29.59 16.30
CA LYS A 118 3.73 29.73 17.03
C LYS A 118 3.54 28.62 18.07
N LEU A 119 3.90 27.37 17.74
CA LEU A 119 3.82 26.26 18.69
C LEU A 119 4.80 26.41 19.85
N SER A 120 6.03 26.85 19.59
CA SER A 120 7.02 27.09 20.67
C SER A 120 6.60 28.24 21.60
N ALA A 121 6.07 29.34 21.07
CA ALA A 121 5.52 30.44 21.87
C ALA A 121 4.28 30.03 22.68
N LEU A 122 3.44 29.14 22.15
CA LEU A 122 2.28 28.60 22.85
C LEU A 122 2.70 27.66 23.99
N HIS A 123 3.78 26.90 23.81
CA HIS A 123 4.30 25.99 24.83
C HIS A 123 4.94 26.72 26.02
N THR A 124 5.52 27.91 25.81
CA THR A 124 6.06 28.74 26.89
C THR A 124 4.98 29.39 27.79
N ASN A 125 3.71 29.40 27.38
CA ASN A 125 2.60 29.93 28.18
C ASN A 125 1.92 28.88 29.09
N ILE A 126 2.40 27.63 29.08
CA ILE A 126 1.98 26.60 30.03
C ILE A 126 3.09 26.50 31.07
N THR A 127 2.93 27.23 32.19
CA THR A 127 3.82 27.09 33.34
C THR A 127 3.88 25.62 33.77
N THR A 128 5.08 25.06 33.80
CA THR A 128 5.44 23.70 34.23
C THR A 128 5.13 23.39 35.70
N ARG A 129 4.29 24.20 36.36
CA ARG A 129 3.90 24.05 37.78
C ARG A 129 2.57 23.34 38.00
N ASP A 130 1.77 23.10 36.95
CA ASP A 130 0.40 22.54 37.10
C ASP A 130 0.24 21.08 36.63
N ILE A 131 1.33 20.36 36.35
CA ILE A 131 1.27 18.93 35.97
C ILE A 131 1.88 18.08 37.09
N PRO A 132 1.11 17.18 37.74
CA PRO A 132 1.65 16.28 38.76
C PRO A 132 2.72 15.37 38.15
N LYS A 133 3.88 15.33 38.81
CA LYS A 133 5.06 14.56 38.40
C LYS A 133 4.80 13.04 38.55
N CYS A 134 4.23 12.40 37.54
CA CYS A 134 4.14 10.94 37.48
C CYS A 134 5.48 10.33 37.02
N VAL A 135 6.01 9.48 37.89
CA VAL A 135 7.27 8.73 37.77
C VAL A 135 7.19 7.72 36.62
N CYS A 136 7.73 8.06 35.44
CA CYS A 136 7.95 7.11 34.33
C CYS A 136 9.17 7.46 33.45
N GLU A 137 10.14 8.21 33.97
CA GLU A 137 11.16 8.88 33.14
C GLU A 137 12.45 8.08 32.87
N LYS A 138 12.52 6.77 33.17
CA LYS A 138 13.76 6.00 32.95
C LYS A 138 13.68 4.72 32.11
N SER A 139 12.51 4.15 31.78
CA SER A 139 12.48 2.85 31.08
C SER A 139 12.13 2.91 29.59
N LEU A 140 11.54 4.00 29.10
CA LEU A 140 11.10 4.12 27.69
C LEU A 140 12.19 4.66 26.77
N ALA A 141 12.93 5.68 27.18
CA ALA A 141 14.01 6.27 26.38
C ALA A 141 15.16 5.28 26.12
N GLU A 142 15.53 4.49 27.13
CA GLU A 142 16.61 3.51 27.02
C GLU A 142 16.24 2.32 26.09
N LYS A 143 14.93 2.03 25.96
CA LYS A 143 14.42 0.98 25.05
C LYS A 143 14.28 1.46 23.61
N THR A 144 13.87 2.72 23.40
CA THR A 144 13.73 3.29 22.05
C THR A 144 15.07 3.62 21.43
N GLU A 145 16.06 4.07 22.21
CA GLU A 145 17.41 4.35 21.71
C GLU A 145 18.15 3.06 21.31
N LYS A 146 17.99 1.98 22.08
CA LYS A 146 18.56 0.65 21.76
C LYS A 146 17.90 -0.02 20.55
N PHE A 147 16.63 0.30 20.27
CA PHE A 147 15.92 -0.14 19.07
C PHE A 147 16.36 0.68 17.83
N CYS A 148 16.59 1.98 18.00
CA CYS A 148 17.04 2.87 16.92
C CYS A 148 18.49 2.60 16.49
N LEU A 149 19.40 2.30 17.43
CA LEU A 149 20.79 1.94 17.15
C LEU A 149 20.96 0.58 16.45
N LYS A 150 20.04 -0.37 16.68
CA LYS A 150 20.04 -1.66 15.94
C LYS A 150 19.45 -1.55 14.52
N CYS A 151 18.60 -0.56 14.27
CA CYS A 151 17.99 -0.36 12.95
C CYS A 151 18.91 0.36 11.95
N GLY A 152 19.94 1.07 12.43
CA GLY A 152 20.91 1.80 11.60
C GLY A 152 22.01 0.93 10.96
N TYR A 153 22.25 -0.29 11.44
CA TYR A 153 23.36 -1.14 10.95
C TYR A 153 22.99 -2.05 9.76
N GLY A 154 21.82 -1.85 9.15
CA GLY A 154 21.35 -2.60 7.97
C GLY A 154 21.58 -1.91 6.62
N LEU A 155 22.37 -0.83 6.57
CA LEU A 155 22.59 0.04 5.40
C LEU A 155 23.43 -0.58 4.25
N GLY A 156 23.46 -1.91 4.15
CA GLY A 156 24.03 -2.66 3.02
C GLY A 156 23.00 -3.16 1.99
N GLY A 157 21.70 -2.89 2.16
CA GLY A 157 20.63 -3.40 1.30
C GLY A 157 19.75 -2.29 0.73
N ALA A 158 20.16 -1.66 -0.37
CA ALA A 158 19.45 -0.55 -1.02
C ALA A 158 18.18 -0.96 -1.80
N LEU A 159 17.41 -1.96 -1.33
CA LEU A 159 16.16 -2.38 -2.00
C LEU A 159 14.96 -2.71 -1.09
N THR A 160 15.08 -2.71 0.25
CA THR A 160 13.95 -3.16 1.11
C THR A 160 13.35 -2.10 2.02
N SER A 161 13.90 -0.88 2.06
CA SER A 161 13.44 0.15 3.02
C SER A 161 12.04 0.71 2.73
N TRP A 162 11.56 0.70 1.48
CA TRP A 162 10.20 1.14 1.17
C TRP A 162 9.13 0.09 1.51
N GLU A 163 9.47 -1.20 1.39
CA GLU A 163 8.55 -2.31 1.72
C GLU A 163 8.36 -2.47 3.24
N ILE A 164 9.41 -2.23 4.02
CA ILE A 164 9.36 -2.39 5.49
C ILE A 164 8.54 -1.27 6.15
N LEU A 165 8.63 -0.03 5.65
CA LEU A 165 7.86 1.09 6.20
C LEU A 165 6.36 0.98 5.90
N GLY A 166 5.99 0.56 4.69
CA GLY A 166 4.59 0.31 4.33
C GLY A 166 3.93 -0.76 5.21
N TYR A 167 4.65 -1.85 5.47
CA TYR A 167 4.14 -2.95 6.31
C TYR A 167 3.88 -2.49 7.75
N THR A 168 4.81 -1.76 8.37
CA THR A 168 4.66 -1.28 9.76
C THR A 168 3.48 -0.31 9.94
N ALA A 169 3.17 0.51 8.92
CA ALA A 169 2.04 1.43 8.96
C ALA A 169 0.69 0.70 8.90
N ILE A 170 0.58 -0.36 8.08
CA ILE A 170 -0.63 -1.17 7.96
C ILE A 170 -0.96 -1.88 9.28
N TYR A 171 0.04 -2.46 9.95
CA TYR A 171 -0.16 -3.06 11.28
C TYR A 171 -0.53 -2.03 12.34
N GLY A 172 0.08 -0.84 12.31
CA GLY A 172 -0.27 0.25 13.22
C GLY A 172 -1.73 0.68 13.05
N TRP A 173 -2.16 0.86 11.81
CA TRP A 173 -3.57 1.17 11.49
C TRP A 173 -4.50 0.04 11.89
N ALA A 174 -4.13 -1.23 11.63
CA ALA A 174 -4.93 -2.39 12.00
C ALA A 174 -5.21 -2.42 13.51
N ASN A 175 -4.17 -2.25 14.35
CA ASN A 175 -4.32 -2.22 15.80
C ASN A 175 -5.22 -1.07 16.28
N PHE A 176 -5.09 0.11 15.66
CA PHE A 176 -5.96 1.24 15.96
C PHE A 176 -7.41 0.99 15.54
N ALA A 177 -7.61 0.42 14.35
CA ALA A 177 -8.93 0.10 13.83
C ALA A 177 -9.62 -1.00 14.66
N THR A 178 -8.88 -2.01 15.14
CA THR A 178 -9.41 -3.04 16.04
C THR A 178 -9.82 -2.46 17.40
N ALA A 179 -9.06 -1.49 17.93
CA ALA A 179 -9.44 -0.80 19.16
C ALA A 179 -10.75 -0.01 18.97
N LEU A 180 -10.90 0.69 17.84
CA LEU A 180 -12.16 1.37 17.51
C LEU A 180 -13.33 0.40 17.32
N ALA A 181 -13.08 -0.76 16.69
CA ALA A 181 -14.11 -1.79 16.50
C ALA A 181 -14.62 -2.34 17.84
N HIS A 182 -13.72 -2.55 18.80
CA HIS A 182 -14.06 -2.94 20.17
C HIS A 182 -14.93 -1.88 20.86
N ASP A 183 -14.55 -0.60 20.81
CA ASP A 183 -15.32 0.49 21.43
C ASP A 183 -16.74 0.61 20.83
N VAL A 184 -16.88 0.44 19.52
CA VAL A 184 -18.18 0.41 18.83
C VAL A 184 -19.00 -0.81 19.27
N GLY A 185 -18.37 -1.98 19.39
CA GLY A 185 -18.99 -3.20 19.90
C GLY A 185 -19.51 -3.01 21.32
N VAL A 186 -18.69 -2.50 22.24
CA VAL A 186 -19.07 -2.22 23.62
C VAL A 186 -20.25 -1.25 23.70
N LYS A 187 -20.23 -0.16 22.92
CA LYS A 187 -21.35 0.80 22.88
C LYS A 187 -22.65 0.15 22.41
N ALA A 188 -22.58 -0.74 21.41
CA ALA A 188 -23.74 -1.50 20.94
C ALA A 188 -24.24 -2.50 22.00
N GLY A 189 -23.34 -3.15 22.73
CA GLY A 189 -23.65 -4.03 23.85
C GLY A 189 -24.37 -3.32 24.99
N ILE A 190 -23.83 -2.18 25.44
CA ILE A 190 -24.46 -1.33 26.47
C ILE A 190 -25.86 -0.90 26.06
N ASN A 191 -26.04 -0.44 24.81
CA ASN A 191 -27.35 -0.06 24.30
C ASN A 191 -28.34 -1.23 24.29
N LYS A 192 -27.88 -2.45 23.99
CA LYS A 192 -28.71 -3.66 24.05
C LYS A 192 -29.15 -3.99 25.47
N VAL A 193 -28.26 -3.86 26.46
CA VAL A 193 -28.59 -4.04 27.89
C VAL A 193 -29.61 -3.00 28.33
N LEU A 194 -29.40 -1.73 27.99
CA LEU A 194 -30.32 -0.63 28.32
C LEU A 194 -31.72 -0.89 27.76
N ASN A 195 -31.81 -1.31 26.50
CA ASN A 195 -33.09 -1.63 25.88
C ASN A 195 -33.83 -2.75 26.61
N ILE A 196 -33.13 -3.84 26.98
CA ILE A 196 -33.72 -4.97 27.72
C ILE A 196 -34.23 -4.51 29.09
N LEU A 197 -33.42 -3.76 29.84
CA LEU A 197 -33.82 -3.26 31.15
C LEU A 197 -34.97 -2.26 31.06
N SER A 198 -34.97 -1.36 30.09
CA SER A 198 -36.06 -0.40 29.87
C SER A 198 -37.38 -1.05 29.43
N SER A 199 -37.31 -2.28 28.90
CA SER A 199 -38.49 -3.04 28.48
C SER A 199 -39.15 -3.79 29.64
N ILE A 200 -38.60 -3.72 30.86
CA ILE A 200 -39.22 -4.33 32.04
C ILE A 200 -40.53 -3.57 32.36
N PRO A 201 -41.67 -4.27 32.51
CA PRO A 201 -42.93 -3.62 32.86
C PRO A 201 -42.84 -2.83 34.18
N GLY A 202 -43.32 -1.59 34.18
CA GLY A 202 -43.26 -0.67 35.33
C GLY A 202 -41.97 0.14 35.46
N LEU A 203 -40.93 -0.15 34.67
CA LEU A 203 -39.69 0.64 34.64
C LEU A 203 -39.81 1.93 33.79
N THR A 204 -40.97 2.19 33.20
CA THR A 204 -41.27 3.38 32.38
C THR A 204 -41.18 4.69 33.16
N GLU A 205 -41.35 4.64 34.49
CA GLU A 205 -41.25 5.80 35.38
C GLU A 205 -39.79 6.16 35.69
N PHE A 206 -38.84 5.26 35.44
CA PHE A 206 -37.43 5.52 35.69
C PHE A 206 -36.77 6.16 34.45
N PRO A 207 -36.13 7.33 34.57
CA PRO A 207 -35.46 7.96 33.45
C PRO A 207 -34.37 7.03 32.88
N THR A 208 -34.48 6.66 31.61
CA THR A 208 -33.45 5.90 30.88
C THR A 208 -32.07 6.58 30.93
N ALA A 209 -32.05 7.91 31.07
CA ALA A 209 -30.84 8.69 31.29
C ALA A 209 -30.14 8.40 32.63
N GLU A 210 -30.88 8.08 33.71
CA GLU A 210 -30.27 7.66 34.97
C GLU A 210 -29.74 6.22 34.88
N LEU A 211 -30.49 5.34 34.22
CA LEU A 211 -30.06 3.96 34.01
C LEU A 211 -28.77 3.89 33.19
N SER A 212 -28.67 4.72 32.15
CA SER A 212 -27.47 4.85 31.30
C SER A 212 -26.23 5.30 32.08
N LYS A 213 -26.38 6.13 33.13
CA LYS A 213 -25.24 6.52 33.98
C LYS A 213 -24.73 5.39 34.87
N MET A 214 -25.58 4.42 35.21
CA MET A 214 -25.21 3.28 36.04
C MET A 214 -24.52 2.18 35.23
N ILE A 215 -24.77 2.08 33.92
CA ILE A 215 -24.21 1.05 33.05
C ILE A 215 -23.01 1.61 32.29
N ASN A 216 -21.87 0.95 32.40
CA ASN A 216 -20.61 1.36 31.81
C ASN A 216 -19.95 0.17 31.08
N THR A 217 -18.74 0.40 30.57
CA THR A 217 -17.96 -0.61 29.84
C THR A 217 -17.50 -1.78 30.72
N THR A 218 -17.42 -1.61 32.04
CA THR A 218 -16.92 -2.65 32.97
C THR A 218 -18.03 -3.50 33.60
N ASN A 219 -19.29 -3.06 33.57
CA ASN A 219 -20.38 -3.76 34.25
C ASN A 219 -21.41 -4.41 33.31
N PHE A 220 -21.56 -3.94 32.08
CA PHE A 220 -22.64 -4.40 31.18
C PHE A 220 -22.57 -5.90 30.82
N HIS A 221 -21.38 -6.49 30.91
CA HIS A 221 -21.12 -7.90 30.61
C HIS A 221 -21.24 -8.81 31.85
N THR A 222 -21.32 -8.23 33.04
CA THR A 222 -21.30 -8.98 34.30
C THR A 222 -22.69 -9.05 34.91
N PRO A 223 -23.33 -10.23 34.96
CA PRO A 223 -24.70 -10.35 35.47
C PRO A 223 -24.88 -9.90 36.92
N THR A 224 -23.88 -10.14 37.78
CA THR A 224 -23.93 -9.75 39.20
C THR A 224 -23.91 -8.24 39.39
N GLU A 225 -23.18 -7.51 38.55
CA GLU A 225 -23.13 -6.04 38.60
C GLU A 225 -24.43 -5.44 38.07
N LEU A 226 -24.99 -6.01 36.98
CA LEU A 226 -26.32 -5.62 36.50
C LEU A 226 -27.40 -5.89 37.55
N LEU A 227 -27.31 -7.01 38.27
CA LEU A 227 -28.24 -7.31 39.36
C LEU A 227 -28.18 -6.26 40.47
N LYS A 228 -26.98 -5.85 40.89
CA LYS A 228 -26.81 -4.77 41.88
C LYS A 228 -27.43 -3.46 41.41
N ILE A 229 -27.24 -3.10 40.14
CA ILE A 229 -27.84 -1.89 39.56
C ILE A 229 -29.36 -1.97 39.61
N VAL A 230 -29.94 -3.11 39.21
CA VAL A 230 -31.39 -3.33 39.24
C VAL A 230 -31.93 -3.33 40.67
N GLN A 231 -31.17 -3.81 41.65
CA GLN A 231 -31.52 -3.73 43.07
C GLN A 231 -31.52 -2.29 43.58
N VAL A 232 -30.53 -1.46 43.22
CA VAL A 232 -30.51 -0.03 43.56
C VAL A 232 -31.71 0.69 42.97
N VAL A 233 -32.09 0.35 41.73
CA VAL A 233 -33.29 0.89 41.07
C VAL A 233 -34.55 0.43 41.82
N LYS A 234 -34.63 -0.84 42.21
CA LYS A 234 -35.73 -1.37 43.04
C LYS A 234 -35.86 -0.61 44.36
N ASP A 235 -34.77 -0.41 45.09
CA ASP A 235 -34.82 0.30 46.37
C ASP A 235 -35.24 1.77 46.18
N LYS A 236 -34.88 2.42 45.06
CA LYS A 236 -35.34 3.78 44.75
C LYS A 236 -36.83 3.85 44.40
N LEU A 237 -37.33 2.96 43.55
CA LEU A 237 -38.73 3.00 43.10
C LEU A 237 -39.72 2.42 44.12
N CYS A 238 -39.31 1.40 44.87
CA CYS A 238 -40.23 0.60 45.70
C CYS A 238 -40.32 1.05 47.16
N ASN A 239 -39.70 2.18 47.53
CA ASN A 239 -39.78 2.77 48.87
C ASN A 239 -41.04 3.62 49.11
N SER A 240 -41.83 3.90 48.06
CA SER A 240 -43.06 4.71 48.14
C SER A 240 -44.30 3.80 48.11
N PRO A 241 -45.43 4.16 48.76
CA PRO A 241 -46.68 3.39 48.74
C PRO A 241 -47.37 3.29 47.37
N SER A 242 -46.79 3.87 46.31
CA SER A 242 -47.28 3.75 44.93
C SER A 242 -47.11 2.32 44.40
N ILE A 243 -48.22 1.71 43.98
CA ILE A 243 -48.25 0.37 43.35
C ILE A 243 -47.60 0.47 41.97
N ASN A 244 -46.27 0.36 41.90
CA ASN A 244 -45.55 0.21 40.64
C ASN A 244 -45.49 -1.30 40.28
N ILE A 245 -45.87 -1.63 39.04
CA ILE A 245 -45.85 -2.99 38.48
C ILE A 245 -44.44 -3.60 38.56
N PHE A 246 -43.39 -2.79 38.48
CA PHE A 246 -42.02 -3.23 38.66
C PHE A 246 -41.76 -3.78 40.07
N CYS A 247 -42.34 -3.16 41.10
CA CYS A 247 -42.12 -3.56 42.50
C CYS A 247 -42.75 -4.91 42.83
N SER A 248 -43.95 -5.18 42.29
CA SER A 248 -44.59 -6.49 42.41
C SER A 248 -43.84 -7.56 41.62
N LEU A 249 -43.32 -7.24 40.43
CA LEU A 249 -42.45 -8.13 39.65
C LEU A 249 -41.10 -8.39 40.33
N ALA A 250 -40.52 -7.39 40.98
CA ALA A 250 -39.25 -7.49 41.70
C ALA A 250 -39.35 -8.35 42.97
N GLN A 251 -40.52 -8.40 43.62
CA GLN A 251 -40.78 -9.26 44.77
C GLN A 251 -41.24 -10.68 44.40
N ARG A 252 -41.64 -10.89 43.14
CA ARG A 252 -42.06 -12.20 42.65
C ARG A 252 -40.92 -13.22 42.75
N ASP A 253 -41.27 -14.43 43.19
CA ASP A 253 -40.34 -15.57 43.30
C ASP A 253 -39.02 -15.21 44.01
N SER A 254 -39.11 -14.45 45.10
CA SER A 254 -37.94 -14.00 45.89
C SER A 254 -36.87 -13.22 45.10
N GLY A 255 -37.27 -12.54 44.01
CA GLY A 255 -36.36 -11.74 43.17
C GLY A 255 -35.70 -12.52 42.04
N GLN A 256 -36.08 -13.79 41.82
CA GLN A 256 -35.55 -14.63 40.75
C GLN A 256 -35.74 -13.99 39.35
N PHE A 257 -36.87 -13.30 39.13
CA PHE A 257 -37.12 -12.57 37.88
C PHE A 257 -36.04 -11.51 37.58
N LEU A 258 -35.55 -10.79 38.59
CA LEU A 258 -34.49 -9.79 38.41
C LEU A 258 -33.15 -10.46 38.08
N VAL A 259 -32.86 -11.60 38.70
CA VAL A 259 -31.66 -12.40 38.43
C VAL A 259 -31.67 -12.92 37.00
N GLU A 260 -32.79 -13.48 36.54
CA GLU A 260 -32.95 -13.96 35.17
C GLU A 260 -32.85 -12.84 34.14
N THR A 261 -33.47 -11.69 34.44
CA THR A 261 -33.42 -10.51 33.55
C THR A 261 -32.00 -9.95 33.46
N ALA A 262 -31.28 -9.83 34.58
CA ALA A 262 -29.89 -9.37 34.59
C ALA A 262 -28.96 -10.34 33.83
N ASN A 263 -29.14 -11.65 34.02
CA ASN A 263 -28.41 -12.68 33.27
C ASN A 263 -28.70 -12.61 31.76
N GLY A 264 -29.98 -12.49 31.39
CA GLY A 264 -30.41 -12.37 29.99
C GLY A 264 -29.87 -11.09 29.34
N ALA A 265 -29.93 -9.97 30.06
CA ALA A 265 -29.42 -8.68 29.60
C ALA A 265 -27.90 -8.73 29.38
N ALA A 266 -27.12 -9.24 30.34
CA ALA A 266 -25.67 -9.40 30.21
C ALA A 266 -25.31 -10.28 28.99
N ARG A 267 -25.97 -11.44 28.84
CA ARG A 267 -25.71 -12.35 27.71
C ARG A 267 -26.05 -11.71 26.36
N ALA A 268 -27.19 -11.03 26.27
CA ALA A 268 -27.59 -10.33 25.05
C ALA A 268 -26.68 -9.14 24.73
N GLY A 269 -26.22 -8.42 25.76
CA GLY A 269 -25.24 -7.34 25.65
C GLY A 269 -23.91 -7.83 25.12
N MET A 270 -23.36 -8.89 25.71
CA MET A 270 -22.12 -9.53 25.25
C MET A 270 -22.25 -10.07 23.83
N SER A 271 -23.34 -10.77 23.52
CA SER A 271 -23.57 -11.30 22.17
C SER A 271 -23.64 -10.18 21.12
N LYS A 272 -24.33 -9.07 21.44
CA LYS A 272 -24.42 -7.94 20.52
C LYS A 272 -23.08 -7.22 20.37
N ALA A 273 -22.31 -7.07 21.44
CA ALA A 273 -20.98 -6.49 21.39
C ALA A 273 -20.04 -7.33 20.51
N ALA A 274 -19.94 -8.64 20.76
CA ALA A 274 -19.11 -9.56 19.99
C ALA A 274 -19.53 -9.62 18.51
N SER A 275 -20.84 -9.59 18.21
CA SER A 275 -21.33 -9.58 16.84
C SER A 275 -20.93 -8.32 16.07
N VAL A 276 -21.04 -7.14 16.69
CA VAL A 276 -20.69 -5.86 16.06
C VAL A 276 -19.17 -5.74 15.92
N GLU A 277 -18.43 -6.10 16.95
CA GLU A 277 -16.97 -6.12 16.94
C GLU A 277 -16.45 -7.08 15.85
N GLY A 278 -16.91 -8.33 15.83
CA GLY A 278 -16.49 -9.32 14.85
C GLY A 278 -16.81 -8.92 13.41
N SER A 279 -17.97 -8.31 13.15
CA SER A 279 -18.30 -7.76 11.83
C SER A 279 -17.31 -6.67 11.39
N ASN A 280 -16.94 -5.77 12.30
CA ASN A 280 -16.00 -4.68 11.99
C ASN A 280 -14.57 -5.21 11.80
N ILE A 281 -14.14 -6.18 12.62
CA ILE A 281 -12.83 -6.83 12.49
C ILE A 281 -12.72 -7.55 11.14
N SER A 282 -13.76 -8.27 10.69
CA SER A 282 -13.76 -8.91 9.37
C SER A 282 -13.59 -7.92 8.22
N VAL A 283 -14.20 -6.74 8.31
CA VAL A 283 -14.01 -5.65 7.32
C VAL A 283 -12.56 -5.16 7.33
N ILE A 284 -11.96 -5.00 8.51
CA ILE A 284 -10.55 -4.60 8.67
C ILE A 284 -9.62 -5.65 8.05
N GLU A 285 -9.81 -6.93 8.36
CA GLU A 285 -9.01 -8.04 7.82
C GLU A 285 -9.07 -8.10 6.29
N ASN A 286 -10.28 -8.01 5.71
CA ASN A 286 -10.45 -7.99 4.26
C ASN A 286 -9.76 -6.77 3.62
N THR A 287 -9.80 -5.61 4.27
CA THR A 287 -9.12 -4.41 3.78
C THR A 287 -7.60 -4.58 3.78
N ILE A 288 -7.04 -5.21 4.81
CA ILE A 288 -5.61 -5.50 4.91
C ILE A 288 -5.18 -6.51 3.85
N LEU A 289 -5.93 -7.60 3.65
CA LEU A 289 -5.66 -8.61 2.62
C LEU A 289 -5.65 -8.00 1.21
N ASN A 290 -6.64 -7.15 0.90
CA ASN A 290 -6.71 -6.45 -0.37
C ASN A 290 -5.50 -5.53 -0.56
N SER A 291 -5.11 -4.79 0.47
CA SER A 291 -3.96 -3.88 0.43
C SER A 291 -2.64 -4.63 0.25
N ASN A 292 -2.46 -5.77 0.92
CA ASN A 292 -1.29 -6.63 0.77
C ASN A 292 -1.18 -7.18 -0.65
N THR A 293 -2.30 -7.57 -1.26
CA THR A 293 -2.33 -8.05 -2.64
C THR A 293 -1.87 -6.97 -3.63
N ILE A 294 -2.34 -5.73 -3.43
CA ILE A 294 -1.92 -4.58 -4.25
C ILE A 294 -0.42 -4.28 -4.05
N MET A 295 0.08 -4.36 -2.81
CA MET A 295 1.49 -4.15 -2.50
C MET A 295 2.39 -5.20 -3.17
N ILE A 296 2.02 -6.49 -3.09
CA ILE A 296 2.75 -7.58 -3.74
C ILE A 296 2.76 -7.41 -5.27
N ALA A 297 1.62 -7.07 -5.87
CA ALA A 297 1.52 -6.83 -7.31
C ALA A 297 2.41 -5.66 -7.77
N SER A 298 2.48 -4.60 -6.96
CA SER A 298 3.39 -3.47 -7.19
C SER A 298 4.87 -3.90 -7.14
N GLY A 299 5.25 -4.69 -6.13
CA GLY A 299 6.62 -5.22 -5.99
C GLY A 299 7.03 -6.09 -7.18
N ILE A 300 6.16 -6.99 -7.64
CA ILE A 300 6.41 -7.84 -8.83
C ILE A 300 6.61 -6.95 -10.08
N THR A 301 5.79 -5.91 -10.23
CA THR A 301 5.88 -4.99 -11.38
C THR A 301 7.22 -4.27 -11.41
N ILE A 302 7.69 -3.76 -10.26
CA ILE A 302 9.00 -3.10 -10.13
C ILE A 302 10.13 -4.09 -10.45
N LEU A 303 10.06 -5.32 -9.94
CA LEU A 303 11.07 -6.36 -10.17
C LEU A 303 11.19 -6.71 -11.66
N VAL A 304 10.07 -6.78 -12.38
CA VAL A 304 10.05 -7.00 -13.84
C VAL A 304 10.72 -5.83 -14.58
N ILE A 305 10.43 -4.58 -14.21
CA ILE A 305 11.05 -3.39 -14.81
C ILE A 305 12.57 -3.41 -14.60
N VAL A 306 13.03 -3.71 -13.39
CA VAL A 306 14.47 -3.80 -13.06
C VAL A 306 15.14 -4.91 -13.88
N LEU A 307 14.52 -6.08 -14.01
CA LEU A 307 15.06 -7.18 -14.84
C LEU A 307 15.20 -6.76 -16.30
N VAL A 308 14.20 -6.09 -16.88
CA VAL A 308 14.26 -5.58 -18.27
C VAL A 308 15.41 -4.59 -18.43
N MET A 309 15.56 -3.65 -17.49
CA MET A 309 16.66 -2.67 -17.50
C MET A 309 18.03 -3.35 -17.43
N VAL A 310 18.19 -4.39 -16.61
CA VAL A 310 19.44 -5.17 -16.51
C VAL A 310 19.73 -5.91 -17.82
N VAL A 311 18.72 -6.53 -18.45
CA VAL A 311 18.88 -7.22 -19.73
C VAL A 311 19.32 -6.26 -20.83
N ILE A 312 18.64 -5.10 -20.96
CA ILE A 312 19.00 -4.06 -21.93
C ILE A 312 20.44 -3.56 -21.67
N TYR A 313 20.78 -3.28 -20.42
CA TYR A 313 22.13 -2.87 -20.01
C TYR A 313 23.19 -3.91 -20.42
N LEU A 314 22.94 -5.20 -20.18
CA LEU A 314 23.87 -6.28 -20.55
C LEU A 314 24.05 -6.36 -22.07
N ILE A 315 22.98 -6.22 -22.86
CA ILE A 315 23.05 -6.19 -24.33
C ILE A 315 23.88 -4.99 -24.81
N LEU A 316 23.61 -3.79 -24.30
CA LEU A 316 24.35 -2.57 -24.65
C LEU A 316 25.83 -2.70 -24.28
N ARG A 317 26.13 -3.17 -23.07
CA ARG A 317 27.50 -3.40 -22.60
C ARG A 317 28.23 -4.42 -23.47
N TYR A 318 27.55 -5.49 -23.89
CA TYR A 318 28.11 -6.48 -24.80
C TYR A 318 28.44 -5.87 -26.17
N ARG A 319 27.52 -5.07 -26.75
CA ARG A 319 27.75 -4.38 -28.03
C ARG A 319 28.91 -3.39 -27.96
N ILE A 320 29.02 -2.62 -26.87
CA ILE A 320 30.14 -1.68 -26.65
C ILE A 320 31.47 -2.43 -26.59
N LYS A 321 31.56 -3.52 -25.81
CA LYS A 321 32.79 -4.34 -25.73
C LYS A 321 33.18 -4.92 -27.09
N LYS A 322 32.21 -5.40 -27.88
CA LYS A 322 32.47 -5.91 -29.24
C LYS A 322 33.00 -4.80 -30.16
N LYS A 323 32.42 -3.59 -30.10
CA LYS A 323 32.88 -2.44 -30.90
C LYS A 323 34.32 -2.04 -30.54
N MET A 324 34.68 -2.02 -29.25
CA MET A 324 36.04 -1.69 -28.79
C MET A 324 37.07 -2.73 -29.24
N LYS A 325 36.73 -4.04 -29.18
CA LYS A 325 37.61 -5.11 -29.68
C LYS A 325 37.87 -4.98 -31.18
N LYS A 326 36.84 -4.70 -31.98
CA LYS A 326 37.00 -4.44 -33.42
C LYS A 326 37.90 -3.23 -33.69
N LYS A 327 37.69 -2.11 -32.99
CA LYS A 327 38.55 -0.92 -33.11
C LYS A 327 40.03 -1.21 -32.82
N LEU A 328 40.31 -2.00 -31.79
CA LEU A 328 41.67 -2.38 -31.42
C LEU A 328 42.36 -3.21 -32.53
N GLN A 329 41.62 -4.07 -33.22
CA GLN A 329 42.15 -4.85 -34.34
C GLN A 329 42.49 -3.95 -35.54
N TYR A 330 41.62 -3.00 -35.90
CA TYR A 330 41.92 -2.05 -36.99
C TYR A 330 43.12 -1.15 -36.69
N ILE A 331 43.29 -0.69 -35.44
CA ILE A 331 44.45 0.13 -35.05
C ILE A 331 45.77 -0.66 -35.16
N LYS A 332 45.74 -1.98 -34.89
CA LYS A 332 46.93 -2.83 -35.06
C LYS A 332 47.32 -2.98 -36.53
N LEU A 333 46.35 -3.23 -37.40
CA LEU A 333 46.58 -3.39 -38.85
C LEU A 333 47.12 -2.11 -39.53
N LEU A 334 46.77 -0.92 -39.00
CA LEU A 334 47.26 0.37 -39.53
C LEU A 334 48.69 0.73 -39.09
N LYS A 335 49.29 -0.02 -38.17
CA LYS A 335 50.63 0.23 -37.63
C LYS A 335 51.72 -0.66 -38.24
N GLU A 336 51.33 -1.72 -38.94
CA GLU A 336 52.21 -2.52 -39.80
C GLU A 336 52.27 -1.90 -41.20
#